data_AF-A0A968XQL6-F1
#
_entry.id   AF-A0A968XQL6-F1
#
_cell.length_a   1.000
_cell.length_b   1.000
_cell.length_c   1.000
_cell.angle_alpha   90.00
_cell.angle_beta   90.00
_cell.angle_gamma   90.00
#
_symmetry.space_group_name_H-M   'P 1'
#
loop_
_entity.id
_entity.type
_entity.pdbx_description
1 polymer ?
#
loop_
_entity_poly.entity_id
_entity_poly.type
_entity_poly.pdbx_seq_one_letter_code
_entity_poly.pdbx_strand_id
1 'polypeptide(L)'
;MNSAKLAVSLGAVTLALTGITASAATNVVSDPVGFYKIAIPTGPNMISAPLPNISAFKGTVASVSGNNINFSGTPGFTSSAFGPVTVGGMPRGQFLLIVCKDADEIDGSPANVAGDWWVISNNSTTNVTVEPSGDVVGNFVEEGDTVEIRKLTSLKDIFWDRVRLHLG
;
A
#
# COMPACT_ATOMS: atom_id res chain seq x y z
N MET A 1 -32.10 8.38 103.15
CA MET A 1 -30.87 7.94 103.85
C MET A 1 -29.66 8.40 103.04
N ASN A 2 -28.87 9.27 103.68
CA ASN A 2 -27.44 9.52 103.58
C ASN A 2 -26.75 9.77 102.23
N SER A 3 -26.39 11.05 102.05
CA SER A 3 -25.05 11.57 101.74
C SER A 3 -23.91 10.56 101.62
N ALA A 4 -23.05 10.71 100.60
CA ALA A 4 -21.71 11.31 100.75
C ALA A 4 -20.84 11.06 99.50
N LYS A 5 -20.17 12.13 99.10
CA LYS A 5 -19.00 12.12 98.20
C LYS A 5 -17.85 11.38 98.89
N LEU A 6 -17.00 10.68 98.15
CA LEU A 6 -15.55 10.86 98.28
C LEU A 6 -14.81 10.26 97.07
N ALA A 7 -13.95 11.09 96.49
CA ALA A 7 -12.95 10.73 95.50
C ALA A 7 -11.83 9.90 96.15
N VAL A 8 -10.97 9.28 95.34
CA VAL A 8 -9.51 9.43 95.44
C VAL A 8 -8.83 8.74 94.24
N SER A 9 -8.17 9.60 93.47
CA SER A 9 -6.97 9.46 92.63
C SER A 9 -6.08 8.21 92.83
N LEU A 10 -5.51 7.74 91.72
CA LEU A 10 -4.13 7.29 91.44
C LEU A 10 -4.26 6.36 90.20
N GLY A 11 -3.52 6.41 89.10
CA GLY A 11 -2.27 7.05 88.72
C GLY A 11 -1.66 6.18 87.61
N ALA A 12 -1.26 6.84 86.51
CA ALA A 12 -0.19 6.47 85.57
C ALA A 12 -0.33 5.27 84.58
N VAL A 13 -0.17 5.62 83.29
CA VAL A 13 0.84 5.07 82.33
C VAL A 13 0.46 3.69 81.69
N THR A 14 0.40 3.44 80.37
CA THR A 14 1.28 3.82 79.24
C THR A 14 0.71 3.38 77.86
N LEU A 15 1.30 3.94 76.80
CA LEU A 15 1.72 3.34 75.51
C LEU A 15 0.81 3.43 74.27
N ALA A 16 1.48 3.82 73.19
CA ALA A 16 1.00 4.29 71.90
C ALA A 16 0.54 3.19 70.95
N LEU A 17 -0.44 3.50 70.10
CA LEU A 17 -0.70 2.77 68.85
C LEU A 17 -0.54 3.75 67.68
N THR A 18 0.48 3.48 66.88
CA THR A 18 0.85 4.18 65.65
C THR A 18 -0.28 4.10 64.62
N GLY A 19 -0.58 5.25 64.01
CA GLY A 19 -1.66 5.40 63.02
C GLY A 19 -1.38 4.66 61.73
N ILE A 20 -2.34 3.81 61.34
CA ILE A 20 -2.43 3.22 60.01
C ILE A 20 -3.15 4.23 59.12
N THR A 21 -2.41 5.02 58.34
CA THR A 21 -3.00 5.82 57.26
C THR A 21 -3.09 4.95 56.01
N ALA A 22 -4.30 4.46 55.73
CA ALA A 22 -4.63 3.83 54.46
C ALA A 22 -4.40 4.84 53.32
N SER A 23 -3.46 4.55 52.43
CA SER A 23 -3.30 5.30 51.18
C SER A 23 -4.33 4.77 50.19
N ALA A 24 -5.36 5.57 49.89
CA ALA A 24 -6.30 5.28 48.82
C ALA A 24 -5.54 5.28 47.48
N ALA A 25 -5.57 4.15 46.77
CA ALA A 25 -5.11 4.07 45.40
C ALA A 25 -6.04 4.92 44.53
N THR A 26 -5.52 6.05 44.02
CA THR A 26 -6.23 6.84 43.01
C THR A 26 -6.15 6.10 41.68
N ASN A 27 -7.30 5.65 41.18
CA ASN A 27 -7.41 5.20 39.79
C ASN A 27 -7.07 6.41 38.90
N VAL A 28 -5.87 6.40 38.31
CA VAL A 28 -5.52 7.34 37.24
C VAL A 28 -6.26 6.89 35.99
N VAL A 29 -7.41 7.52 35.72
CA VAL A 29 -8.06 7.42 34.42
C VAL A 29 -7.33 8.38 33.48
N SER A 30 -6.44 7.86 32.65
CA SER A 30 -5.88 8.63 31.54
C SER A 30 -6.94 8.71 30.44
N ASP A 31 -7.59 9.86 30.30
CA ASP A 31 -8.39 10.17 29.11
C ASP A 31 -7.46 10.17 27.88
N PRO A 32 -7.76 9.47 26.77
CA PRO A 32 -6.98 9.59 25.54
C PRO A 32 -6.93 11.07 25.11
N VAL A 33 -5.74 11.67 25.24
CA VAL A 33 -5.48 13.09 24.95
C VAL A 33 -5.51 13.38 23.45
N GLY A 34 -6.70 13.40 22.86
CA GLY A 34 -6.97 13.92 21.53
C GLY A 34 -6.37 13.09 20.39
N PHE A 35 -7.06 13.08 19.25
CA PHE A 35 -6.51 12.62 17.99
C PHE A 35 -6.01 13.84 17.20
N TYR A 36 -4.72 13.87 16.86
CA TYR A 36 -4.21 14.84 15.91
C TYR A 36 -4.37 14.27 14.50
N LYS A 37 -5.21 14.92 13.69
CA LYS A 37 -5.28 14.64 12.26
C LYS A 37 -4.06 15.27 11.60
N ILE A 38 -3.12 14.45 11.17
CA ILE A 38 -2.02 14.88 10.33
C ILE A 38 -2.50 14.80 8.89
N ALA A 39 -2.63 15.94 8.21
CA ALA A 39 -2.82 15.97 6.78
C ALA A 39 -1.52 15.48 6.12
N ILE A 40 -1.55 14.29 5.53
CA ILE A 40 -0.43 13.79 4.73
C ILE A 40 -0.51 14.52 3.38
N PRO A 41 0.52 15.29 2.99
CA PRO A 41 0.55 15.93 1.68
C PRO A 41 0.41 14.88 0.58
N THR A 42 -0.38 15.15 -0.46
CA THR A 42 -0.42 14.28 -1.64
C THR A 42 0.97 14.21 -2.28
N GLY A 43 1.59 13.03 -2.29
CA GLY A 43 2.94 12.82 -2.83
C GLY A 43 3.71 11.69 -2.14
N PRO A 44 4.98 11.47 -2.52
CA PRO A 44 5.86 10.50 -1.86
C PRO A 44 6.15 10.94 -0.43
N ASN A 45 5.67 10.21 0.57
CA ASN A 45 5.92 10.46 2.00
C ASN A 45 6.55 9.24 2.66
N MET A 46 7.19 9.38 3.83
CA MET A 46 7.80 8.21 4.51
C MET A 46 6.79 7.14 4.98
N ILE A 47 5.49 7.47 5.01
CA ILE A 47 4.39 6.51 5.25
C ILE A 47 3.95 5.82 3.94
N SER A 48 4.22 6.44 2.78
CA SER A 48 4.09 5.74 1.50
C SER A 48 5.32 4.88 1.32
N ALA A 49 5.19 3.56 1.37
CA ALA A 49 6.20 2.71 0.77
C ALA A 49 6.41 3.24 -0.65
N PRO A 50 7.64 3.66 -1.03
CA PRO A 50 7.88 4.04 -2.40
C PRO A 50 7.64 2.76 -3.21
N LEU A 51 6.50 2.71 -3.88
CA LEU A 51 6.16 1.73 -4.90
C LEU A 51 6.41 2.30 -6.30
N PRO A 52 7.53 3.00 -6.64
CA PRO A 52 7.80 3.25 -8.04
C PRO A 52 8.18 1.91 -8.65
N ASN A 53 7.17 1.21 -9.17
CA ASN A 53 7.40 0.21 -10.19
C ASN A 53 7.97 0.96 -11.39
N ILE A 54 9.30 0.93 -11.52
CA ILE A 54 10.00 1.46 -12.68
C ILE A 54 9.39 0.80 -13.92
N SER A 55 8.92 1.62 -14.85
CA SER A 55 8.40 1.14 -16.12
C SER A 55 9.50 0.37 -16.85
N ALA A 56 9.19 -0.87 -17.26
CA ALA A 56 10.10 -1.71 -18.03
C ALA A 56 10.26 -1.20 -19.46
N PHE A 57 9.24 -0.52 -19.97
CA PHE A 57 9.22 0.15 -21.27
C PHE A 57 8.35 1.41 -21.20
N LYS A 58 8.72 2.42 -21.98
CA LYS A 58 7.87 3.57 -22.29
C LYS A 58 8.00 3.87 -23.78
N GLY A 59 6.88 4.17 -24.42
CA GLY A 59 6.87 4.46 -25.84
C GLY A 59 5.53 4.95 -26.33
N THR A 60 5.44 5.10 -27.63
CA THR A 60 4.25 5.52 -28.36
C THR A 60 3.75 4.38 -29.22
N VAL A 61 2.44 4.19 -29.26
CA VAL A 61 1.79 3.22 -30.14
C VAL A 61 1.99 3.64 -31.59
N ALA A 62 2.59 2.76 -32.38
CA ALA A 62 2.86 2.99 -33.80
C ALA A 62 1.79 2.39 -34.70
N SER A 63 1.10 1.34 -34.24
CA SER A 63 -0.09 0.78 -34.89
C SER A 63 -0.70 -0.30 -34.02
N VAL A 64 -1.99 -0.54 -34.20
CA VAL A 64 -2.74 -1.62 -33.52
C VAL A 64 -3.41 -2.51 -34.56
N SER A 65 -3.35 -3.83 -34.34
CA SER A 65 -4.03 -4.82 -35.16
C SER A 65 -4.65 -5.89 -34.26
N GLY A 66 -5.95 -5.79 -34.01
CA GLY A 66 -6.62 -6.65 -33.05
C GLY A 66 -6.07 -6.42 -31.65
N ASN A 67 -5.52 -7.46 -31.03
CA ASN A 67 -4.88 -7.41 -29.70
C ASN A 67 -3.36 -7.23 -29.73
N ASN A 68 -2.80 -6.96 -30.92
CA ASN A 68 -1.37 -6.80 -31.11
C ASN A 68 -1.05 -5.31 -31.32
N ILE A 69 -0.19 -4.77 -30.46
CA ILE A 69 0.15 -3.36 -30.43
C ILE A 69 1.63 -3.24 -30.77
N ASN A 70 1.93 -2.50 -31.83
CA ASN A 70 3.30 -2.17 -32.22
C ASN A 70 3.70 -0.85 -31.56
N PHE A 71 4.94 -0.76 -31.09
CA PHE A 71 5.44 0.46 -30.46
C PHE A 71 6.62 1.06 -31.20
N SER A 72 6.77 2.36 -31.01
CA SER A 72 8.01 3.10 -31.20
C SER A 72 8.47 3.59 -29.81
N GLY A 73 9.73 3.36 -29.43
CA GLY A 73 10.19 3.76 -28.11
C GLY A 73 11.54 3.16 -27.69
N THR A 74 11.97 3.51 -26.48
CA THR A 74 13.24 3.05 -25.90
C THR A 74 13.06 2.72 -24.41
N PRO A 75 13.76 1.69 -23.88
CA PRO A 75 14.63 0.76 -24.61
C PRO A 75 13.84 -0.20 -25.51
N GLY A 76 14.47 -0.73 -26.56
CA GLY A 76 13.89 -1.88 -27.27
C GLY A 76 13.82 -3.09 -26.34
N PHE A 77 12.91 -4.03 -26.60
CA PHE A 77 12.74 -5.23 -25.80
C PHE A 77 13.00 -6.50 -26.62
N THR A 78 13.42 -7.58 -25.94
CA THR A 78 13.65 -8.89 -26.56
C THR A 78 12.34 -9.67 -26.65
N SER A 79 12.23 -10.60 -27.60
CA SER A 79 11.09 -11.50 -27.68
C SER A 79 10.85 -12.21 -26.34
N SER A 80 9.58 -12.32 -25.96
CA SER A 80 9.11 -13.00 -24.74
C SER A 80 9.62 -12.43 -23.42
N ALA A 81 10.16 -11.21 -23.41
CA ALA A 81 10.56 -10.50 -22.19
C ALA A 81 9.40 -10.20 -21.22
N PHE A 82 8.18 -10.06 -21.75
CA PHE A 82 6.98 -9.65 -21.00
C PHE A 82 5.89 -10.72 -20.96
N GLY A 83 6.18 -11.92 -21.45
CA GLY A 83 5.25 -13.04 -21.46
C GLY A 83 4.92 -13.57 -20.05
N PRO A 84 3.90 -14.44 -19.93
CA PRO A 84 3.51 -15.03 -18.66
C PRO A 84 4.58 -15.99 -18.13
N VAL A 85 4.63 -16.14 -16.80
CA VAL A 85 5.43 -17.16 -16.13
C VAL A 85 4.57 -18.34 -15.71
N THR A 86 5.13 -19.54 -15.74
CA THR A 86 4.46 -20.73 -15.20
C THR A 86 4.72 -20.84 -13.69
N VAL A 87 3.66 -20.82 -12.89
CA VAL A 87 3.72 -21.09 -11.43
C VAL A 87 2.78 -22.24 -11.12
N GLY A 88 3.31 -23.34 -10.58
CA GLY A 88 2.51 -24.52 -10.26
C GLY A 88 1.80 -25.14 -11.48
N GLY A 89 2.41 -25.07 -12.67
CA GLY A 89 1.84 -25.60 -13.91
C GLY A 89 0.82 -24.69 -14.59
N MET A 90 0.53 -23.49 -14.06
CA MET A 90 -0.40 -22.53 -14.65
C MET A 90 0.33 -21.27 -15.14
N PRO A 91 0.06 -20.77 -16.35
CA PRO A 91 0.58 -19.47 -16.79
C PRO A 91 -0.03 -18.34 -15.97
N ARG A 92 0.79 -17.37 -15.57
CA ARG A 92 0.42 -16.16 -14.83
C ARG A 92 1.00 -14.96 -15.55
N GLY A 93 0.14 -14.00 -15.92
CA GLY A 93 0.58 -12.71 -16.45
C GLY A 93 1.51 -12.01 -15.46
N GLN A 94 2.57 -11.41 -15.97
CA GLN A 94 3.58 -10.72 -15.15
C GLN A 94 3.67 -9.23 -15.41
N PHE A 95 3.16 -8.77 -16.55
CA PHE A 95 3.28 -7.39 -16.99
C PHE A 95 1.93 -6.87 -17.44
N LEU A 96 1.74 -5.57 -17.21
CA LEU A 96 0.62 -4.79 -17.70
C LEU A 96 1.13 -3.82 -18.76
N LEU A 97 0.35 -3.64 -19.81
CA LEU A 97 0.38 -2.45 -20.63
C LEU A 97 -0.58 -1.43 -20.01
N ILE A 98 -0.15 -0.18 -19.88
CA ILE A 98 -0.96 0.92 -19.33
C ILE A 98 -0.90 2.09 -20.30
N VAL A 99 -2.05 2.67 -20.65
CA VAL A 99 -2.11 3.90 -21.43
C VAL A 99 -1.82 5.08 -20.50
N CYS A 100 -0.78 5.84 -20.82
CA CYS A 100 -0.37 7.03 -20.05
C CYS A 100 -1.04 8.30 -20.57
N LYS A 101 -1.25 8.38 -21.88
CA LYS A 101 -1.89 9.50 -22.55
C LYS A 101 -2.59 8.99 -23.80
N ASP A 102 -3.87 9.30 -23.90
CA ASP A 102 -4.66 9.19 -25.11
C ASP A 102 -4.32 10.37 -26.04
N ALA A 103 -3.91 10.09 -27.27
CA ALA A 103 -3.46 11.12 -28.20
C ALA A 103 -4.61 11.97 -28.76
N ASP A 104 -5.79 11.38 -28.89
CA ASP A 104 -6.92 11.94 -29.62
C ASP A 104 -8.00 12.51 -28.70
N GLU A 105 -7.94 12.19 -27.40
CA GLU A 105 -8.86 12.71 -26.39
C GLU A 105 -8.24 13.74 -25.44
N ILE A 106 -9.10 14.60 -24.89
CA ILE A 106 -8.71 15.57 -23.86
C ILE A 106 -8.72 14.93 -22.46
N ASP A 107 -7.85 15.40 -21.57
CA ASP A 107 -7.81 14.96 -20.18
C ASP A 107 -9.17 15.18 -19.49
N GLY A 108 -9.74 14.09 -18.95
CA GLY A 108 -11.03 14.09 -18.26
C GLY A 108 -12.26 13.84 -19.15
N SER A 109 -12.08 13.63 -20.46
CA SER A 109 -13.13 13.10 -21.34
C SER A 109 -13.55 11.70 -20.87
N PRO A 110 -14.86 11.34 -20.90
CA PRO A 110 -15.30 9.98 -20.60
C PRO A 110 -14.84 8.96 -21.66
N ALA A 111 -14.40 9.41 -22.83
CA ALA A 111 -13.82 8.57 -23.87
C ALA A 111 -12.30 8.41 -23.74
N ASN A 112 -11.65 9.21 -22.89
CA ASN A 112 -10.20 9.14 -22.68
C ASN A 112 -9.83 7.84 -21.97
N VAL A 113 -8.99 7.04 -22.63
CA VAL A 113 -8.57 5.73 -22.13
C VAL A 113 -7.29 5.78 -21.28
N ALA A 114 -6.77 6.97 -20.95
CA ALA A 114 -5.60 7.10 -20.08
C ALA A 114 -5.86 6.49 -18.70
N GLY A 115 -5.00 5.56 -18.30
CA GLY A 115 -5.13 4.76 -17.09
C GLY A 115 -5.68 3.36 -17.33
N ASP A 116 -6.27 3.10 -18.50
CA ASP A 116 -6.70 1.75 -18.88
C ASP A 116 -5.50 0.82 -19.03
N TRP A 117 -5.73 -0.46 -18.73
CA TRP A 117 -4.67 -1.44 -18.62
C TRP A 117 -5.10 -2.82 -19.09
N TRP A 118 -4.13 -3.53 -19.66
CA TRP A 118 -4.31 -4.90 -20.13
C TRP A 118 -3.12 -5.78 -19.71
N VAL A 119 -3.40 -7.05 -19.44
CA VAL A 119 -2.36 -8.03 -19.14
C VAL A 119 -1.66 -8.43 -20.43
N ILE A 120 -0.33 -8.47 -20.41
CA ILE A 120 0.46 -8.92 -21.55
C ILE A 120 0.48 -10.45 -21.60
N SER A 121 0.13 -11.01 -22.76
CA SER A 121 0.12 -12.46 -23.02
C SER A 121 1.36 -12.92 -23.79
N ASN A 122 1.95 -12.05 -24.63
CA ASN A 122 3.24 -12.29 -25.28
C ASN A 122 3.83 -10.99 -25.82
N ASN A 123 5.09 -11.01 -26.23
CA ASN A 123 5.71 -9.93 -26.99
C ASN A 123 6.76 -10.47 -27.97
N SER A 124 6.90 -9.80 -29.12
CA SER A 124 8.07 -9.94 -29.99
C SER A 124 9.10 -8.85 -29.66
N THR A 125 9.98 -8.49 -30.59
CA THR A 125 10.90 -7.35 -30.45
C THR A 125 10.26 -6.00 -30.73
N THR A 126 9.10 -5.96 -31.40
CA THR A 126 8.46 -4.71 -31.83
C THR A 126 7.01 -4.59 -31.40
N ASN A 127 6.40 -5.67 -30.91
CA ASN A 127 5.01 -5.69 -30.51
C ASN A 127 4.75 -6.43 -29.21
N VAL A 128 3.62 -6.09 -28.61
CA VAL A 128 3.03 -6.79 -27.47
C VAL A 128 1.66 -7.27 -27.89
N THR A 129 1.37 -8.53 -27.56
CA THR A 129 0.03 -9.08 -27.58
C THR A 129 -0.53 -9.03 -26.16
N VAL A 130 -1.71 -8.45 -26.02
CA VAL A 130 -2.43 -8.38 -24.74
C VAL A 130 -3.54 -9.42 -24.68
N GLU A 131 -3.93 -9.80 -23.47
CA GLU A 131 -5.09 -10.65 -23.24
C GLU A 131 -6.37 -9.80 -23.38
N PRO A 132 -7.29 -10.14 -24.31
CA PRO A 132 -8.56 -9.44 -24.43
C PRO A 132 -9.48 -9.82 -23.26
N SER A 133 -9.77 -8.87 -22.38
CA SER A 133 -10.72 -9.04 -21.27
C SER A 133 -12.19 -9.07 -21.75
N GLY A 134 -12.46 -9.74 -22.87
CA GLY A 134 -13.78 -9.80 -23.51
C GLY A 134 -13.99 -8.81 -24.67
N ASP A 135 -13.04 -7.92 -24.95
CA ASP A 135 -13.06 -6.99 -26.09
C ASP A 135 -11.66 -6.84 -26.71
N VAL A 136 -11.62 -6.29 -27.93
CA VAL A 136 -10.42 -6.07 -28.72
C VAL A 136 -9.75 -4.76 -28.31
N VAL A 137 -8.46 -4.80 -27.98
CA VAL A 137 -7.75 -3.60 -27.50
C VAL A 137 -7.72 -2.46 -28.54
N GLY A 138 -7.74 -2.78 -29.83
CA GLY A 138 -7.80 -1.80 -30.91
C GLY A 138 -9.10 -1.00 -31.01
N ASN A 139 -10.10 -1.27 -30.16
CA ASN A 139 -11.26 -0.40 -30.00
C ASN A 139 -11.02 0.74 -28.99
N PHE A 140 -9.90 0.69 -28.26
CA PHE A 140 -9.58 1.61 -27.15
C PHE A 140 -8.22 2.28 -27.32
N VAL A 141 -7.24 1.56 -27.89
CA VAL A 141 -5.88 2.05 -28.07
C VAL A 141 -5.66 2.33 -29.54
N GLU A 142 -5.16 3.53 -29.84
CA GLU A 142 -4.96 4.03 -31.19
C GLU A 142 -3.50 4.45 -31.44
N GLU A 143 -3.18 4.76 -32.69
CA GLU A 143 -1.84 5.25 -33.05
C GLU A 143 -1.59 6.62 -32.41
N GLY A 144 -0.39 6.82 -31.85
CA GLY A 144 -0.01 8.07 -31.19
C GLY A 144 -0.18 8.06 -29.68
N ASP A 145 -0.95 7.11 -29.13
CA ASP A 145 -1.09 6.94 -27.68
C ASP A 145 0.26 6.70 -27.02
N THR A 146 0.47 7.31 -25.85
CA THR A 146 1.67 7.02 -25.06
C THR A 146 1.35 5.95 -24.03
N VAL A 147 2.25 4.99 -23.89
CA VAL A 147 2.06 3.83 -23.05
C VAL A 147 3.28 3.52 -22.22
N GLU A 148 3.07 2.72 -21.19
CA GLU A 148 4.15 2.10 -20.44
C GLU A 148 3.85 0.64 -20.15
N ILE A 149 4.92 -0.14 -20.01
CA ILE A 149 4.84 -1.53 -19.55
C ILE A 149 5.36 -1.59 -18.13
N ARG A 150 4.57 -2.16 -17.21
CA ARG A 150 4.94 -2.30 -15.80
C ARG A 150 4.82 -3.74 -15.34
N LYS A 151 5.74 -4.15 -14.48
CA LYS A 151 5.67 -5.45 -13.81
C LYS A 151 4.53 -5.44 -12.78
N LEU A 152 3.73 -6.50 -12.76
CA LEU A 152 2.80 -6.82 -11.69
C LEU A 152 3.62 -7.15 -10.43
N THR A 153 3.45 -6.32 -9.41
CA THR A 153 4.13 -6.49 -8.12
C THR A 153 3.10 -6.93 -7.09
N SER A 154 3.32 -8.09 -6.48
CA SER A 154 2.52 -8.55 -5.36
C SER A 154 3.05 -8.00 -4.03
N LEU A 155 2.21 -8.01 -2.99
CA LEU A 155 2.66 -7.65 -1.63
C LEU A 155 3.81 -8.55 -1.16
N LYS A 156 3.84 -9.81 -1.60
CA LYS A 156 4.96 -10.72 -1.32
C LYS A 156 6.27 -10.19 -1.91
N ASP A 157 6.25 -9.67 -3.13
CA ASP A 157 7.44 -9.12 -3.80
C ASP A 157 7.95 -7.85 -3.09
N ILE A 158 7.03 -7.08 -2.49
CA ILE A 158 7.36 -5.85 -1.76
C ILE A 158 7.97 -6.16 -0.39
N PHE A 159 7.35 -7.06 0.38
CA PHE A 159 7.69 -7.24 1.80
C PHE A 159 8.57 -8.44 2.11
N TRP A 160 8.65 -9.43 1.23
CA TRP A 160 9.24 -10.73 1.58
C TRP A 160 10.44 -11.16 0.71
N ASP A 161 10.83 -10.36 -0.29
CA ASP A 161 11.93 -10.71 -1.20
C ASP A 161 13.32 -10.19 -0.76
N ARG A 162 13.41 -9.40 0.33
CA ARG A 162 14.68 -8.76 0.75
C ARG A 162 15.15 -9.01 2.19
N VAL A 163 14.69 -10.06 2.87
CA VAL A 163 15.22 -10.40 4.20
C VAL A 163 15.51 -11.90 4.29
N ARG A 164 16.64 -12.32 3.72
CA ARG A 164 17.39 -13.44 4.31
C ARG A 164 18.30 -12.83 5.36
N LEU A 165 17.81 -12.64 6.59
CA LEU A 165 18.70 -12.48 7.74
C LEU A 165 19.47 -13.79 7.84
N HIS A 166 20.73 -13.78 7.39
CA HIS A 166 21.70 -14.75 7.85
C HIS A 166 21.86 -14.52 9.34
N LEU A 167 21.09 -15.26 10.14
CA LEU A 167 21.44 -15.52 11.52
C LEU A 167 22.49 -16.62 11.46
N GLY A 168 23.75 -16.20 11.43
CA GLY A 168 24.87 -17.03 11.83
C GLY A 168 24.90 -17.17 13.35
#